data_AF-A0A2V6VLV4-F1
#
_entry.id   AF-A0A2V6VLV4-F1
#
_cell.length_a   1.000
_cell.length_b   1.000
_cell.length_c   1.000
_cell.angle_alpha   90.00
_cell.angle_beta   90.00
_cell.angle_gamma   90.00
#
_symmetry.space_group_name_H-M   'P 1'
#
loop_
_entity.id
_entity.type
_entity.pdbx_description
1 polymer ?
#
loop_
_entity_poly.entity_id
_entity_poly.type
_entity_poly.pdbx_seq_one_letter_code
_entity_poly.pdbx_strand_id
1 'polypeptide(L)'
;MIEATLITAIQSRTARVGVIGQGYVGLPLAAEFVRAGFSVTGLDTDLEAADGVLILTDHPVVDYRHVVEGARLVVDTGNVTWGMRVGGPGRPAVDRVTVELRRRAAH
;
A
#
# COMPACT_ATOMS: atom_id res chain seq x y z
N MET A 1 -12.71 9.25 9.33
CA MET A 1 -11.73 10.36 9.36
C MET A 1 -10.48 10.05 8.52
N ILE A 2 -9.80 8.89 8.69
CA ILE A 2 -8.56 8.56 7.94
C ILE A 2 -8.83 8.26 6.44
N GLU A 3 -9.92 7.56 6.11
CA GLU A 3 -10.24 7.21 4.71
C GLU A 3 -10.53 8.42 3.82
N ALA A 4 -11.27 9.41 4.35
CA ALA A 4 -11.60 10.62 3.60
C ALA A 4 -10.34 11.37 3.16
N THR A 5 -9.35 11.47 4.05
CA THR A 5 -8.08 12.16 3.76
C THR A 5 -7.26 11.45 2.67
N LEU A 6 -7.22 10.10 2.68
CA LEU A 6 -6.49 9.34 1.67
C LEU A 6 -7.22 9.31 0.32
N ILE A 7 -8.55 9.34 0.31
CA ILE A 7 -9.33 9.45 -0.93
C ILE A 7 -9.03 10.77 -1.61
N THR A 8 -9.12 11.87 -0.87
CA THR A 8 -8.78 13.21 -1.36
C THR A 8 -7.35 13.24 -1.88
N ALA A 9 -6.37 12.72 -1.13
CA ALA A 9 -4.97 12.72 -1.54
C ALA A 9 -4.72 11.95 -2.85
N ILE A 10 -5.46 10.87 -3.10
CA ILE A 10 -5.36 10.12 -4.36
C ILE A 10 -5.98 10.92 -5.51
N GLN A 11 -7.16 11.51 -5.30
CA GLN A 11 -7.83 12.34 -6.31
C GLN A 11 -7.01 13.58 -6.69
N SER A 12 -6.35 14.21 -5.71
CA SER A 12 -5.49 15.38 -5.90
C SER A 12 -4.05 15.04 -6.31
N ARG A 13 -3.68 13.76 -6.45
CA ARG A 13 -2.32 13.29 -6.78
C ARG A 13 -1.25 13.69 -5.76
N THR A 14 -1.65 13.98 -4.53
CA THR A 14 -0.74 14.33 -3.44
C THR A 14 -0.40 13.13 -2.55
N ALA A 15 -1.03 11.98 -2.76
CA ALA A 15 -0.68 10.74 -2.08
C ALA A 15 0.72 10.27 -2.47
N ARG A 16 1.51 9.85 -1.47
CA ARG A 16 2.84 9.25 -1.68
C ARG A 16 2.69 7.74 -1.82
N VAL A 17 3.20 7.21 -2.94
CA VAL A 17 3.10 5.80 -3.29
C VAL A 17 4.42 5.10 -2.95
N GLY A 18 4.33 4.06 -2.14
CA GLY A 18 5.43 3.13 -1.88
C GLY A 18 5.37 1.92 -2.80
N VAL A 19 6.44 1.62 -3.53
CA VAL A 19 6.54 0.41 -4.37
C VAL A 19 7.66 -0.49 -3.84
N ILE A 20 7.27 -1.67 -3.36
CA ILE A 20 8.19 -2.68 -2.85
C ILE A 20 8.53 -3.67 -3.96
N GLY A 21 9.83 -3.95 -4.15
CA GLY A 21 10.34 -4.86 -5.16
C GLY A 21 10.45 -4.23 -6.55
N GLN A 22 11.53 -3.47 -6.80
CA GLN A 22 11.81 -2.79 -8.08
C GLN A 22 12.31 -3.73 -9.20
N GLY A 23 11.95 -5.01 -9.13
CA GLY A 23 12.27 -6.00 -10.17
C GLY A 23 11.50 -5.76 -11.46
N TYR A 24 11.42 -6.79 -12.30
CA TYR A 24 10.81 -6.74 -13.64
C TYR A 24 9.41 -6.10 -13.69
N VAL A 25 8.61 -6.23 -12.63
CA VAL A 25 7.24 -5.68 -12.56
C VAL A 25 7.17 -4.36 -11.78
N GLY A 26 7.95 -4.21 -10.71
CA GLY A 26 7.84 -3.05 -9.82
C GLY A 26 8.37 -1.76 -10.44
N LEU A 27 9.47 -1.81 -11.20
CA LEU A 27 10.03 -0.59 -11.82
C LEU A 27 9.14 -0.03 -12.94
N PRO A 28 8.59 -0.85 -13.87
CA PRO A 28 7.61 -0.34 -14.84
C PRO A 28 6.37 0.27 -14.19
N LEU A 29 5.86 -0.34 -13.10
CA LEU A 29 4.69 0.20 -12.39
C LEU A 29 4.99 1.49 -11.63
N ALA A 30 6.15 1.57 -10.96
CA ALA A 30 6.60 2.81 -10.34
C ALA A 30 6.67 3.94 -11.38
N ALA A 31 7.16 3.63 -12.58
CA ALA A 31 7.19 4.58 -13.69
C ALA A 31 5.79 5.00 -14.16
N GLU A 32 4.78 4.11 -14.14
CA GLU A 32 3.38 4.47 -14.44
C GLU A 32 2.79 5.41 -13.37
N PHE A 33 3.06 5.17 -12.09
CA PHE A 33 2.58 6.07 -11.03
C PHE A 33 3.22 7.47 -11.13
N VAL A 34 4.51 7.55 -11.47
CA VAL A 34 5.17 8.83 -11.76
C VAL A 34 4.53 9.49 -12.97
N ARG A 35 4.27 8.76 -14.06
CA ARG A 35 3.56 9.28 -15.24
C ARG A 35 2.15 9.79 -14.91
N ALA A 36 1.46 9.15 -13.98
CA ALA A 36 0.14 9.55 -13.50
C ALA A 36 0.17 10.78 -12.56
N GLY A 37 1.37 11.28 -12.20
CA GLY A 37 1.56 12.49 -11.41
C GLY A 37 1.71 12.27 -9.90
N PHE A 38 1.96 11.03 -9.46
CA PHE A 38 2.17 10.72 -8.04
C PHE A 38 3.65 10.80 -7.66
N SER A 39 3.90 11.13 -6.39
CA SER A 39 5.24 10.98 -5.80
C SER A 39 5.46 9.51 -5.43
N VAL A 40 6.45 8.87 -6.04
CA VAL A 40 6.73 7.44 -5.86
C VAL A 40 8.08 7.26 -5.18
N THR A 41 8.12 6.41 -4.16
CA THR A 41 9.36 5.95 -3.53
C THR A 41 9.49 4.45 -3.74
N GLY A 42 10.65 4.01 -4.25
CA GLY A 42 11.01 2.60 -4.19
C GLY A 42 11.35 2.25 -2.75
N LEU A 43 10.60 1.34 -2.15
CA LEU A 43 10.72 1.01 -0.74
C LEU A 43 11.31 -0.39 -0.59
N ASP A 44 12.49 -0.47 0.02
CA ASP A 44 13.02 -1.73 0.55
C ASP A 44 12.88 -1.81 2.07
N THR A 45 12.91 -0.67 2.80
CA THR A 45 12.98 -0.66 4.28
C THR A 45 12.33 0.52 5.02
N ASP A 46 11.95 1.63 4.38
CA ASP A 46 11.34 2.79 5.09
C ASP A 46 9.90 3.06 4.65
N LEU A 47 8.93 2.66 5.48
CA LEU A 47 7.52 2.62 5.12
C LEU A 47 6.68 3.69 5.83
N GLU A 48 7.25 4.37 6.82
CA GLU A 48 6.52 5.37 7.60
C GLU A 48 6.13 6.60 6.75
N ALA A 49 6.88 6.85 5.69
CA ALA A 49 6.60 7.91 4.73
C ALA A 49 5.54 7.55 3.67
N ALA A 50 5.04 6.31 3.60
CA ALA A 50 4.06 5.92 2.59
C ALA A 50 2.62 6.12 3.07
N ASP A 51 1.77 6.71 2.22
CA ASP A 51 0.33 6.81 2.52
C ASP A 51 -0.41 5.50 2.20
N GLY A 52 0.18 4.65 1.35
CA GLY A 52 -0.23 3.29 1.06
C GLY A 52 0.88 2.49 0.35
N VAL A 53 0.84 1.17 0.51
CA VAL A 53 1.80 0.20 -0.04
C VAL A 53 1.09 -0.77 -0.97
N LEU A 54 1.66 -1.02 -2.14
CA LEU A 54 1.18 -2.02 -3.09
C LEU A 54 2.20 -3.18 -3.18
N ILE A 55 1.75 -4.39 -2.87
CA ILE A 55 2.52 -5.63 -2.97
C ILE A 55 2.12 -6.34 -4.27
N LEU A 56 3.06 -6.42 -5.20
CA LEU A 56 2.84 -6.99 -6.53
C LEU A 56 3.37 -8.42 -6.66
N THR A 57 4.38 -8.75 -5.87
CA THR A 57 5.15 -9.99 -5.95
C THR A 57 5.50 -10.47 -4.55
N ASP A 58 5.53 -11.79 -4.41
CA ASP A 58 5.79 -12.55 -3.18
C ASP A 58 7.28 -12.89 -3.04
N HIS A 59 8.11 -11.86 -2.92
CA HIS A 59 9.54 -12.02 -2.74
C HIS A 59 9.88 -12.53 -1.33
N PRO A 60 10.49 -13.73 -1.17
CA PRO A 60 10.70 -14.36 0.14
C PRO A 60 11.71 -13.65 1.05
N VAL A 61 12.45 -12.68 0.50
CA VAL A 61 13.41 -11.85 1.25
C VAL A 61 12.75 -10.67 1.96
N VAL A 62 11.48 -10.35 1.62
CA VAL A 62 10.76 -9.21 2.20
C VAL A 62 10.11 -9.63 3.53
N ASP A 63 10.36 -8.86 4.59
CA ASP A 63 9.62 -8.98 5.85
C ASP A 63 8.26 -8.29 5.72
N TYR A 64 7.27 -9.02 5.19
CA TYR A 64 5.91 -8.50 5.01
C TYR A 64 5.22 -8.12 6.33
N ARG A 65 5.67 -8.67 7.46
CA ARG A 65 5.11 -8.29 8.76
C ARG A 65 5.53 -6.87 9.11
N HIS A 66 6.81 -6.55 8.97
CA HIS A 66 7.29 -5.18 9.10
C HIS A 66 6.57 -4.24 8.12
N VAL A 67 6.30 -4.74 6.90
CA VAL A 67 5.56 -3.97 5.89
C VAL A 67 4.16 -3.58 6.33
N VAL A 68 3.39 -4.57 6.75
CA VAL A 68 1.99 -4.40 7.13
C VAL A 68 1.87 -3.59 8.42
N GLU A 69 2.78 -3.75 9.37
CA GLU A 69 2.78 -3.01 10.64
C GLU A 69 3.10 -1.52 10.46
N GLY A 70 3.98 -1.14 9.51
CA GLY A 70 4.33 0.26 9.23
C GLY A 70 3.36 0.97 8.27
N ALA A 71 2.63 0.22 7.44
CA ALA A 71 1.78 0.80 6.41
C ALA A 71 0.43 1.32 6.95
N ARG A 72 -0.06 2.41 6.35
CA ARG A 72 -1.42 2.94 6.60
C ARG A 72 -2.50 2.25 5.78
N LEU A 73 -2.14 1.75 4.60
CA LEU A 73 -2.98 0.99 3.68
C LEU A 73 -2.09 0.00 2.94
N VAL A 74 -2.54 -1.24 2.80
CA VAL A 74 -1.87 -2.27 1.99
C VAL A 74 -2.83 -2.75 0.91
N VAL A 75 -2.36 -2.76 -0.33
CA VAL A 75 -3.00 -3.44 -1.45
C VAL A 75 -2.12 -4.62 -1.79
N ASP A 76 -2.61 -5.84 -1.62
CA ASP A 76 -1.82 -7.05 -1.79
C ASP A 76 -2.39 -7.90 -2.92
N THR A 77 -1.70 -7.92 -4.06
CA THR A 77 -2.05 -8.78 -5.19
C THR A 77 -1.31 -10.12 -5.16
N GLY A 78 -0.28 -10.25 -4.32
CA GLY A 78 0.52 -11.48 -4.14
C GLY A 78 -0.04 -12.42 -3.07
N ASN A 79 -1.03 -11.97 -2.29
CA ASN A 79 -1.70 -12.74 -1.24
C ASN A 79 -0.74 -13.24 -0.14
N VAL A 80 0.25 -12.42 0.21
CA VAL A 80 1.27 -12.73 1.23
C VAL A 80 0.96 -12.13 2.59
N THR A 81 -0.01 -11.20 2.66
CA THR A 81 -0.36 -10.46 3.89
C THR A 81 -1.65 -10.91 4.56
N TRP A 82 -2.27 -11.98 4.05
CA TRP A 82 -3.52 -12.51 4.59
C TRP A 82 -3.41 -12.82 6.10
N GLY A 83 -4.34 -12.29 6.90
CA GLY A 83 -4.37 -12.50 8.35
C GLY A 83 -3.35 -11.66 9.15
N MET A 84 -2.48 -10.88 8.50
CA MET A 84 -1.59 -9.92 9.16
C MET A 84 -2.37 -8.65 9.60
N ARG A 85 -1.84 -7.80 10.49
CA ARG A 85 -2.58 -6.63 11.02
C ARG A 85 -1.97 -5.30 10.57
N VAL A 86 -2.70 -4.54 9.74
CA VAL A 86 -2.22 -3.26 9.18
C VAL A 86 -2.10 -2.20 10.26
N GLY A 87 -0.89 -1.66 10.48
CA GLY A 87 -0.64 -0.65 11.50
C GLY A 87 -0.44 -1.18 12.92
N GLY A 88 -0.21 -2.49 13.09
CA GLY A 88 0.22 -3.08 14.35
C GLY A 88 -0.87 -3.70 15.25
N PRO A 89 -0.53 -4.05 16.51
CA PRO A 89 -1.43 -4.71 17.45
C PRO A 89 -2.72 -3.90 17.70
N GLY A 90 -3.87 -4.59 17.75
CA GLY A 90 -5.19 -3.95 17.96
C GLY A 90 -5.87 -3.42 16.70
N ARG A 91 -5.18 -3.40 15.55
CA ARG A 91 -5.78 -3.10 14.24
C ARG A 91 -6.43 -4.34 13.62
N PRO A 92 -7.48 -4.20 12.80
CA PRO A 92 -8.11 -5.34 12.12
C PRO A 92 -7.09 -6.11 11.25
N ALA A 93 -7.31 -7.42 11.12
CA ALA A 93 -6.50 -8.25 10.24
C ALA A 93 -6.84 -7.95 8.78
N VAL A 94 -5.85 -8.07 7.88
CA VAL A 94 -6.02 -8.07 6.44
C VAL A 94 -6.95 -9.21 6.09
N ASP A 95 -8.13 -8.86 5.60
CA ASP A 95 -9.12 -9.77 5.06
C ASP A 95 -9.35 -9.50 3.57
N ARG A 96 -10.26 -10.27 2.96
CA ARG A 96 -10.59 -10.21 1.53
C ARG A 96 -11.20 -8.85 1.13
N VAL A 97 -11.48 -7.98 2.11
CA VAL A 97 -12.30 -6.77 2.04
C VAL A 97 -11.46 -5.50 2.26
N THR A 98 -10.12 -5.56 2.24
CA THR A 98 -9.30 -4.32 2.18
C THR A 98 -9.50 -3.57 0.85
N VAL A 99 -9.97 -4.26 -0.21
CA VAL A 99 -10.32 -3.68 -1.52
C VAL A 99 -11.74 -3.09 -1.56
N GLU A 100 -12.65 -3.52 -0.69
CA GLU A 100 -14.08 -3.12 -0.72
C GLU A 100 -14.37 -1.84 0.10
N LEU A 101 -13.49 -1.46 1.04
CA LEU A 101 -13.73 -0.36 2.00
C LEU A 101 -14.00 1.02 1.38
N ARG A 102 -13.60 1.28 0.12
CA ARG A 102 -13.94 2.55 -0.57
C ARG A 102 -15.32 2.59 -1.23
N ARG A 103 -16.09 1.50 -1.28
CA ARG A 103 -17.46 1.53 -1.82
C ARG A 103 -18.52 1.94 -0.80
N ARG A 104 -18.24 1.92 0.52
CA ARG A 104 -19.21 2.33 1.57
C ARG A 104 -18.97 3.72 2.17
N ALA A 105 -17.84 4.36 1.92
CA ALA A 105 -17.61 5.77 2.29
C ALA A 105 -18.35 6.77 1.36
N ALA A 106 -19.22 6.28 0.48
CA ALA A 106 -20.02 7.06 -0.46
C ALA A 106 -21.53 6.86 -0.27
N HIS A 107 -22.00 6.54 0.93
CA HIS A 107 -23.40 6.68 1.37
C HIS A 107 -23.43 7.47 2.67
#